data_AF-A0A8J6I8R8-F1
#
_entry.id   AF-A0A8J6I8R8-F1
#
_cell.length_a   1.000
_cell.length_b   1.000
_cell.length_c   1.000
_cell.angle_alpha   90.00
_cell.angle_beta   90.00
_cell.angle_gamma   90.00
#
_symmetry.space_group_name_H-M   'P 1'
#
loop_
_entity.id
_entity.type
_entity.pdbx_description
1 polymer ?
#
loop_
_entity_poly.entity_id
_entity_poly.type
_entity_poly.pdbx_seq_one_letter_code
_entity_poly.pdbx_strand_id
1 'polypeptide(L)'
;MGFMIYLRAQWDRVGAVAGVVIGLLCLLNGWIGTSGTEHVAEQIPFIVSGGLTGIFFLGIGAAMWVSADLRDEWRELRVLGTQLDEVREQQAELLAGRSLAGGGS
;
A
#
# COMPACT_ATOMS: atom_id res chain seq x y z
N MET A 1 6.09 8.56 -20.52
CA MET A 1 4.96 8.66 -19.57
C MET A 1 5.15 7.76 -18.34
N GLY A 2 6.21 7.94 -17.54
CA GLY A 2 6.47 7.11 -16.33
C GLY A 2 6.79 7.90 -15.06
N PHE A 3 7.18 9.16 -15.22
CA PHE A 3 7.60 10.02 -14.11
C PHE A 3 6.46 10.36 -13.14
N MET A 4 5.27 10.69 -13.66
CA MET A 4 4.09 10.98 -12.82
C MET A 4 3.62 9.78 -12.00
N ILE A 5 3.83 8.55 -12.48
CA ILE A 5 3.45 7.32 -11.77
C ILE A 5 4.41 7.06 -10.62
N TYR A 6 5.71 7.23 -10.84
CA TYR A 6 6.72 7.10 -9.79
C TYR A 6 6.61 8.19 -8.72
N LEU A 7 6.37 9.44 -9.14
CA LEU A 7 6.12 10.54 -8.20
C LEU A 7 4.91 10.21 -7.34
N ARG A 8 3.77 9.88 -7.95
CA ARG A 8 2.53 9.60 -7.21
C ARG A 8 2.64 8.38 -6.28
N ALA A 9 3.40 7.36 -6.67
CA ALA A 9 3.64 6.18 -5.82
C ALA A 9 4.47 6.52 -4.56
N GLN A 10 5.49 7.38 -4.69
CA GLN A 10 6.26 7.87 -3.54
C GLN A 10 5.43 8.81 -2.67
N TRP A 11 4.60 9.66 -3.29
CA TRP A 11 3.67 10.54 -2.59
C TRP A 11 2.60 9.77 -1.79
N ASP A 12 2.14 8.61 -2.25
CA ASP A 12 1.18 7.78 -1.50
C ASP A 12 1.80 7.18 -0.24
N ARG A 13 3.06 6.70 -0.30
CA ARG A 13 3.76 6.22 0.90
C ARG A 13 4.07 7.33 1.89
N VAL A 14 4.50 8.49 1.39
CA VAL A 14 4.72 9.68 2.23
C VAL A 14 3.40 10.13 2.87
N GLY A 15 2.30 10.14 2.11
CA GLY A 15 0.96 10.44 2.63
C GLY A 15 0.47 9.44 3.66
N ALA A 16 0.72 8.15 3.44
CA ALA A 16 0.39 7.09 4.39
C ALA A 16 1.12 7.29 5.72
N VAL A 17 2.44 7.46 5.69
CA VAL A 17 3.26 7.70 6.89
C VAL A 17 2.85 9.00 7.57
N ALA A 18 2.66 10.09 6.82
CA ALA A 18 2.23 11.37 7.38
C ALA A 18 0.87 11.25 8.07
N GLY A 19 -0.10 10.54 7.47
CA GLY A 19 -1.40 10.27 8.07
C GLY A 19 -1.29 9.48 9.38
N VAL A 20 -0.43 8.45 9.41
CA VAL A 20 -0.18 7.66 10.62
C VAL A 20 0.44 8.52 11.72
N VAL A 21 1.47 9.31 11.40
CA VAL A 21 2.15 10.18 12.36
C VAL A 21 1.19 11.24 12.91
N ILE A 22 0.43 11.90 12.04
CA ILE A 22 -0.58 12.90 12.45
C ILE A 22 -1.62 12.26 13.36
N GLY A 23 -2.15 11.08 12.98
CA GLY A 23 -3.11 10.35 13.79
C GLY A 23 -2.57 9.99 15.18
N LEU A 24 -1.31 9.54 15.25
CA LEU A 24 -0.63 9.24 16.51
C LEU A 24 -0.46 10.49 17.39
N LEU A 25 -0.07 11.62 16.79
CA LEU A 25 0.05 12.90 17.49
C LEU A 25 -1.29 13.40 18.03
N CYS A 26 -2.39 13.23 17.27
CA CYS A 26 -3.74 13.54 17.74
C CYS A 26 -4.13 12.68 18.94
N LEU A 27 -3.84 11.38 18.92
CA LEU A 27 -4.10 10.48 20.05
C LEU A 27 -3.29 10.86 21.28
N LEU A 28 -2.00 11.17 21.12
CA LEU A 28 -1.13 11.59 22.22
C LEU A 28 -1.61 12.90 22.84
N ASN A 29 -1.99 13.89 22.02
CA ASN A 29 -2.55 15.15 22.53
C ASN A 29 -3.89 14.94 23.25
N GLY A 30 -4.76 14.08 22.72
CA GLY A 30 -6.02 13.70 23.38
C GLY A 30 -5.78 13.05 24.74
N TRP A 31 -4.81 12.14 24.82
CA TRP A 31 -4.40 11.49 26.07
C TRP A 31 -3.88 12.49 27.10
N ILE A 32 -2.95 13.37 26.70
CA ILE A 32 -2.37 14.39 27.60
C ILE A 32 -3.48 15.29 28.15
N GLY A 33 -4.37 15.80 27.29
CA GLY A 33 -5.50 16.63 27.71
C GLY A 33 -6.46 15.92 28.66
N THR A 34 -6.78 14.65 28.39
CA THR A 34 -7.65 13.83 29.25
C THR A 34 -6.99 13.55 30.60
N SER A 35 -5.69 13.25 30.62
CA SER A 35 -4.94 12.91 31.85
C SER A 35 -4.77 14.10 32.82
N GLY A 36 -4.92 15.33 32.34
CA GLY A 36 -4.81 16.55 33.14
C GLY A 36 -6.12 17.05 33.74
N THR A 37 -7.26 16.41 33.46
CA THR A 37 -8.59 16.89 33.88
C THR A 37 -9.25 15.94 34.88
N GLU A 38 -9.62 16.45 36.06
CA GLU A 38 -10.22 15.67 37.15
C GLU A 38 -11.74 15.48 36.95
N HIS A 39 -12.37 16.38 36.20
CA HIS A 39 -13.80 16.33 35.88
C HIS A 39 -14.07 15.59 34.56
N VAL A 40 -14.83 14.49 34.63
CA VAL A 40 -15.20 13.66 33.46
C VAL A 40 -15.88 14.47 32.36
N ALA A 41 -16.66 15.50 32.69
CA ALA A 41 -17.30 16.37 31.71
C ALA A 41 -16.28 17.12 30.82
N GLU A 42 -15.11 17.45 31.35
CA GLU A 42 -14.03 18.14 30.63
C GLU A 42 -13.17 17.18 29.80
N GLN A 43 -13.26 15.87 30.05
CA GLN A 43 -12.55 14.83 29.30
C GLN A 43 -13.23 14.52 27.95
N ILE A 44 -14.55 14.61 27.86
CA ILE A 44 -15.34 14.28 26.65
C ILE A 44 -14.83 15.04 25.41
N PRO A 45 -14.58 16.37 25.45
CA PRO A 45 -14.04 17.10 24.30
C PRO A 45 -12.66 16.61 23.83
N PHE A 46 -11.77 16.20 24.75
CA PHE A 46 -10.44 15.68 24.39
C PHE A 46 -10.51 14.29 23.78
N ILE A 47 -11.41 13.44 24.26
CA ILE A 47 -11.66 12.11 23.69
C ILE A 47 -12.27 12.23 22.30
N VAL A 48 -13.24 13.14 22.11
CA VAL A 48 -13.88 13.35 20.81
C VAL A 48 -12.89 13.96 19.81
N SER A 49 -12.19 15.03 20.16
CA SER A 49 -11.28 15.72 19.23
C SER A 49 -9.94 14.98 19.03
N GLY A 50 -9.33 14.44 20.07
CA GLY A 50 -8.07 13.70 19.94
C GLY A 50 -8.27 12.25 19.47
N GLY A 51 -9.30 11.58 20.00
CA GLY A 51 -9.61 10.17 19.71
C GLY A 51 -10.18 9.97 18.32
N LEU A 52 -11.33 10.58 17.98
CA LEU A 52 -11.97 10.37 16.67
C LEU A 52 -11.12 10.88 15.53
N THR A 53 -10.55 12.08 15.66
CA THR A 53 -9.65 12.64 14.62
C THR A 53 -8.38 11.80 14.49
N GLY A 54 -7.80 11.34 15.61
CA GLY A 54 -6.64 10.45 15.60
C GLY A 54 -6.91 9.14 14.87
N ILE A 55 -8.00 8.44 15.24
CA ILE A 55 -8.42 7.18 14.59
C ILE A 55 -8.71 7.39 13.10
N PHE A 56 -9.35 8.49 12.74
CA PHE A 56 -9.64 8.82 11.34
C PHE A 56 -8.36 8.95 10.51
N PHE A 57 -7.36 9.71 10.98
CA PHE A 57 -6.09 9.86 10.29
C PHE A 57 -5.27 8.57 10.25
N LEU A 58 -5.28 7.78 11.33
CA LEU A 58 -4.69 6.44 11.33
C LEU A 58 -5.34 5.53 10.28
N GLY A 59 -6.66 5.56 10.16
CA GLY A 59 -7.42 4.80 9.17
C GLY A 59 -7.06 5.19 7.73
N ILE A 60 -6.98 6.49 7.43
CA ILE A 60 -6.52 6.98 6.13
C ILE A 60 -5.09 6.53 5.86
N GLY A 61 -4.18 6.71 6.84
CA GLY A 61 -2.79 6.32 6.71
C GLY A 61 -2.63 4.83 6.41
N ALA A 62 -3.36 3.97 7.14
CA ALA A 62 -3.37 2.53 6.93
C ALA A 62 -3.96 2.14 5.56
N ALA A 63 -5.08 2.75 5.15
CA ALA A 63 -5.69 2.49 3.86
C ALA A 63 -4.77 2.88 2.69
N MET A 64 -4.10 4.03 2.80
CA MET A 64 -3.11 4.46 1.82
C MET A 64 -1.91 3.52 1.78
N TRP A 65 -1.43 3.05 2.94
CA TRP A 65 -0.34 2.09 3.03
C TRP A 65 -0.69 0.78 2.30
N VAL A 66 -1.84 0.17 2.63
CA VAL A 66 -2.31 -1.06 1.98
C VAL A 66 -2.52 -0.87 0.48
N SER A 67 -3.06 0.29 0.07
CA SER A 67 -3.23 0.59 -1.34
C SER A 67 -1.91 0.71 -2.11
N ALA A 68 -0.86 1.23 -1.47
CA ALA A 68 0.47 1.28 -2.05
C ALA A 68 1.08 -0.11 -2.17
N ASP A 69 0.96 -0.92 -1.12
CA ASP A 69 1.46 -2.30 -1.06
C ASP A 69 0.83 -3.19 -2.13
N LEU A 70 -0.50 -3.17 -2.26
CA LEU A 70 -1.22 -3.87 -3.33
C LEU A 70 -0.77 -3.43 -4.72
N ARG A 71 -0.53 -2.13 -4.93
CA ARG A 71 -0.05 -1.64 -6.24
C ARG A 71 1.33 -2.18 -6.59
N ASP A 72 2.18 -2.36 -5.59
CA ASP A 72 3.50 -2.95 -5.76
C ASP A 72 3.39 -4.46 -6.03
N GLU A 73 2.58 -5.22 -5.27
CA GLU A 73 2.31 -6.64 -5.54
C GLU A 73 1.77 -6.87 -6.95
N TRP A 74 0.83 -6.03 -7.40
CA TRP A 74 0.27 -6.14 -8.75
C TRP A 74 1.31 -5.85 -9.84
N ARG A 75 2.33 -5.04 -9.54
CA ARG A 75 3.46 -4.83 -10.46
C ARG A 75 4.30 -6.10 -10.55
N GLU A 76 4.57 -6.73 -9.43
CA GLU A 76 5.32 -7.99 -9.38
C GLU A 76 4.58 -9.12 -10.11
N LEU A 77 3.27 -9.27 -9.90
CA LEU A 77 2.44 -10.26 -10.60
C LEU A 77 2.46 -10.07 -12.12
N ARG A 78 2.44 -8.82 -12.61
CA ARG A 78 2.56 -8.55 -14.05
C ARG A 78 3.92 -8.96 -14.60
N VAL A 79 5.00 -8.70 -13.87
CA VAL A 79 6.36 -9.08 -14.29
C VAL A 79 6.47 -10.61 -14.37
N LEU A 80 5.96 -11.32 -13.36
CA LEU A 80 5.93 -12.79 -13.36
C LEU A 80 5.10 -13.35 -14.52
N GLY A 81 3.95 -12.72 -14.82
CA GLY A 81 3.13 -13.10 -15.97
C GLY A 81 3.89 -13.01 -17.29
N THR A 82 4.59 -11.90 -17.53
CA THR A 82 5.41 -11.73 -18.74
C THR A 82 6.51 -12.78 -18.85
N GLN A 83 7.20 -13.11 -17.75
CA GLN A 83 8.23 -14.14 -17.76
C GLN A 83 7.67 -15.53 -18.08
N LEU A 84 6.48 -15.86 -17.59
CA LEU A 84 5.82 -17.13 -17.90
C LEU A 84 5.44 -17.23 -19.37
N ASP A 85 4.99 -16.14 -19.97
CA ASP A 85 4.64 -16.09 -21.39
C ASP A 85 5.89 -16.28 -22.27
N GLU A 86 7.01 -15.63 -21.93
CA GLU A 86 8.30 -15.82 -22.62
C GLU A 86 8.78 -17.28 -22.55
N VAL A 87 8.69 -17.92 -21.38
CA VAL A 87 9.08 -19.34 -21.24
C VAL A 87 8.16 -20.26 -22.05
N ARG A 88 6.85 -19.96 -22.09
CA ARG A 88 5.89 -20.74 -22.89
C ARG A 88 6.17 -20.63 -24.38
N GLU A 89 6.49 -19.44 -24.87
CA GLU A 89 6.88 -19.22 -26.28
C GLU A 89 8.15 -19.98 -26.63
N GLN A 90 9.19 -19.91 -25.80
CA GLN A 90 10.42 -20.69 -25.98
C GLN A 90 10.15 -22.19 -26.05
N GLN A 91 9.29 -22.72 -25.19
CA GLN A 91 8.92 -24.14 -25.25
C GLN A 91 8.17 -24.49 -26.54
N ALA A 92 7.26 -23.63 -26.99
CA ALA A 92 6.54 -23.84 -28.25
C ALA A 92 7.50 -23.90 -29.45
N GLU A 93 8.49 -23.00 -29.50
CA GLU A 93 9.54 -23.00 -30.52
C GLU A 93 10.41 -24.27 -30.47
N LEU A 94 10.83 -24.70 -29.28
CA LEU A 94 11.61 -25.92 -29.10
C LEU A 94 10.85 -27.18 -29.54
N LEU A 95 9.56 -27.26 -29.23
CA LEU A 95 8.69 -28.36 -29.65
C LEU A 95 8.46 -28.35 -31.16
N ALA A 96 8.24 -27.18 -31.77
CA ALA A 96 8.11 -27.03 -33.21
C ALA A 96 9.41 -27.44 -33.93
N GLY A 97 10.58 -27.00 -33.44
CA GLY A 97 11.89 -27.39 -33.98
C GLY A 97 12.14 -28.90 -33.88
N ARG A 98 11.76 -29.54 -32.76
CA ARG A 98 11.82 -31.01 -32.62
C ARG A 98 10.90 -31.75 -33.59
N SER A 99 9.70 -31.23 -33.82
CA SER A 99 8.73 -31.81 -34.78
C SER A 99 9.30 -31.81 -36.20
N LEU A 100 9.92 -30.71 -36.63
CA LEU A 100 10.56 -30.60 -37.94
C LEU A 100 11.77 -31.53 -38.09
N ALA A 101 12.53 -31.76 -37.02
CA ALA A 101 13.69 -32.66 -37.04
C ALA A 101 13.30 -34.16 -37.03
N GLY A 102 12.12 -34.51 -36.54
CA GLY A 102 11.66 -35.91 -36.40
C GLY A 102 10.84 -36.46 -37.58
N GLY A 103 10.33 -35.61 -38.47
CA GLY A 103 9.45 -36.01 -39.59
C GLY A 103 10.15 -36.45 -40.89
N GLY A 104 11.49 -36.53 -40.90
CA GLY A 104 12.30 -36.83 -42.08
C GLY A 104 12.78 -38.28 -42.23
N SER A 105 12.28 -39.21 -41.40
CA SER A 105 12.64 -40.64 -41.41
C SER A 105 11.58 -41.51 -42.06
#